data_AF-A0A8I0MXL0-F1
#
_entry.id   AF-A0A8I0MXL0-F1
#
_cell.length_a   1.000
_cell.length_b   1.000
_cell.length_c   1.000
_cell.angle_alpha   90.00
_cell.angle_beta   90.00
_cell.angle_gamma   90.00
#
_symmetry.space_group_name_H-M   'P 1'
#
loop_
_entity.id
_entity.type
_entity.pdbx_description
1 polymer ?
#
loop_
_entity_poly.entity_id
_entity_poly.type
_entity_poly.pdbx_seq_one_letter_code
_entity_poly.pdbx_strand_id
1 'polypeptide(L)'
;MATIQQAVQVMVDKLVADMNGTTPLSAEEQTLVSNAITRLTDNAKLEQAVVAVAQEHLDESTQLLQQVATSALHNIDTAKAELGGATAELVTRAAKLALLDQIAPLTQQISTAVNQANAAAPKTLFANKLIDTPSTSTNNRRATAVLAIYDSSGKSYLTRPSYTANSANDACRLEHVEVTETGSGVNRIKTSFVYNNAFEQNPTTKVYQYGASALVPLGLKDQPNDIEYQVVFSTQKSQSTNVTEYGGIFVSEQGFTSRTLPKQDLNAVDQFGIATRTSHQHHDVAVLYNNQKHCLVVIDAGTNLVVEKYRDGNHVTNISIANSNEYQAYVDSGDFTTLAFIANTLAQPKGRIKYEVNEHSISSYALDYYGFFGIFAGETKIAGNSYSAHYVFTAEQKLAPINYHFTSHGDPARHPDANGTVNSEGEVVVALESVNGEVLGTYHYRVTTDRQGRYGGIVATAIQVMNPYSQIGIIDEVLAYNSANNPVYGFARTCRAI
;
A
#
# COMPACT_ATOMS: atom_id res chain seq x y z
N MET A 1 100.85 42.55 38.17
CA MET A 1 101.56 41.41 38.79
C MET A 1 100.72 40.17 38.54
N ALA A 2 101.11 39.32 37.59
CA ALA A 2 100.41 38.06 37.33
C ALA A 2 100.79 37.02 38.41
N THR A 3 99.80 36.34 38.99
CA THR A 3 99.94 35.40 40.12
C THR A 3 100.35 34.01 39.64
N ILE A 4 101.03 33.22 40.49
CA ILE A 4 101.55 31.87 40.15
C ILE A 4 100.45 30.96 39.57
N GLN A 5 99.21 31.05 40.04
CA GLN A 5 98.09 30.24 39.53
C GLN A 5 97.73 30.61 38.09
N GLN A 6 97.71 31.91 37.75
CA GLN A 6 97.54 32.36 36.37
C GLN A 6 98.75 31.99 35.50
N ALA A 7 99.96 32.05 36.04
CA ALA A 7 101.17 31.62 35.32
C ALA A 7 101.15 30.11 35.03
N VAL A 8 100.73 29.27 35.98
CA VAL A 8 100.57 27.82 35.80
C VAL A 8 99.46 27.51 34.81
N GLN A 9 98.31 28.19 34.87
CA GLN A 9 97.22 27.99 33.90
C GLN A 9 97.67 28.38 32.48
N VAL A 10 98.35 29.52 32.30
CA VAL A 10 98.91 29.92 31.00
C VAL A 10 99.98 28.91 30.52
N MET A 11 100.77 28.34 31.43
CA MET A 11 101.74 27.30 31.08
C MET A 11 101.04 26.02 30.63
N VAL A 12 99.97 25.58 31.31
CA VAL A 12 99.17 24.41 30.92
C VAL A 12 98.44 24.65 29.60
N ASP A 13 97.83 25.81 29.41
CA ASP A 13 97.13 26.16 28.18
C ASP A 13 98.11 26.25 27.00
N LYS A 14 99.32 26.78 27.23
CA LYS A 14 100.40 26.76 26.23
C LYS A 14 100.88 25.33 25.97
N LEU A 15 101.06 24.50 27.00
CA LEU A 15 101.43 23.10 26.84
C LEU A 15 100.39 22.32 26.04
N VAL A 16 99.10 22.55 26.29
CA VAL A 16 97.99 21.92 25.56
C VAL A 16 97.94 22.43 24.13
N ALA A 17 98.20 23.72 23.90
CA ALA A 17 98.31 24.28 22.55
C ALA A 17 99.50 23.68 21.78
N ASP A 18 100.67 23.57 22.43
CA ASP A 18 101.88 23.00 21.83
C ASP A 18 101.75 21.47 21.63
N MET A 19 101.06 20.76 22.54
CA MET A 19 100.70 19.34 22.35
C MET A 19 99.73 19.11 21.18
N ASN A 20 98.90 20.10 20.84
CA ASN A 20 97.96 20.02 19.72
C ASN A 20 98.50 20.66 18.42
N GLY A 21 99.64 21.36 18.48
CA GLY A 21 100.31 21.95 17.31
C GLY A 21 101.24 20.95 16.62
N THR A 22 101.55 21.17 15.34
CA THR A 22 102.46 20.29 14.57
C THR A 22 103.94 20.45 14.93
N THR A 23 104.25 21.15 16.03
CA THR A 23 105.63 21.36 16.51
C THR A 23 105.84 20.51 17.77
N PRO A 24 106.81 19.58 17.79
CA PRO A 24 107.07 18.75 18.97
C PRO A 24 107.44 19.58 20.21
N LEU A 25 106.89 19.18 21.38
CA LEU A 25 107.18 19.75 22.70
C LEU A 25 108.67 19.71 23.04
N SER A 26 109.13 20.70 23.82
CA SER A 26 110.50 20.73 24.34
C SER A 26 110.75 19.64 25.39
N ALA A 27 112.01 19.26 25.60
CA ALA A 27 112.41 18.21 26.54
C ALA A 27 112.02 18.53 28.00
N GLU A 28 111.98 19.81 28.36
CA GLU A 28 111.63 20.27 29.71
C GLU A 28 110.13 20.12 29.99
N GLU A 29 109.30 20.44 28.99
CA GLU A 29 107.85 20.27 29.04
C GLU A 29 107.45 18.80 29.11
N GLN A 30 108.15 17.94 28.36
CA GLN A 30 107.95 16.49 28.44
C GLN A 30 108.26 15.92 29.84
N THR A 31 109.29 16.43 30.50
CA THR A 31 109.70 15.96 31.84
C THR A 31 108.69 16.35 32.92
N LEU A 32 108.14 17.57 32.85
CA LEU A 32 107.14 18.04 33.81
C LEU A 32 105.83 17.22 33.69
N VAL A 33 105.38 16.98 32.45
CA VAL A 33 104.23 16.13 32.16
C VAL A 33 104.47 14.72 32.68
N SER A 34 105.65 14.16 32.44
CA SER A 34 106.00 12.81 32.92
C SER A 34 105.88 12.69 34.45
N ASN A 35 106.42 13.64 35.23
CA ASN A 35 106.32 13.60 36.69
C ASN A 35 104.89 13.78 37.23
N ALA A 36 104.10 14.64 36.59
CA ALA A 36 102.69 14.81 36.95
C ALA A 36 101.88 13.54 36.65
N ILE A 37 102.14 12.92 35.49
CA ILE A 37 101.56 11.61 35.13
C ILE A 37 101.94 10.58 36.18
N THR A 38 103.22 10.41 36.53
CA THR A 38 103.66 9.42 37.52
C THR A 38 102.94 9.58 38.87
N ARG A 39 102.79 10.80 39.37
CA ARG A 39 102.07 11.04 40.64
C ARG A 39 100.57 10.78 40.57
N LEU A 40 99.95 10.97 39.41
CA LEU A 40 98.55 10.61 39.19
C LEU A 40 98.40 9.09 39.02
N THR A 41 99.36 8.43 38.38
CA THR A 41 99.41 6.97 38.20
C THR A 41 99.54 6.23 39.53
N ASP A 42 100.30 6.75 40.49
CA ASP A 42 100.57 6.05 41.77
C ASP A 42 99.53 6.34 42.88
N ASN A 43 98.42 7.03 42.58
CA ASN A 43 97.45 7.44 43.58
C ASN A 43 96.36 6.37 43.82
N ALA A 44 96.69 5.35 44.61
CA ALA A 44 95.78 4.25 44.97
C ALA A 44 94.45 4.72 45.61
N LYS A 45 94.42 5.91 46.24
CA LYS A 45 93.17 6.46 46.79
C LYS A 45 92.20 6.93 45.70
N LEU A 46 92.72 7.43 44.58
CA LEU A 46 91.91 7.84 43.44
C LEU A 46 91.27 6.61 42.76
N GLU A 47 92.04 5.54 42.57
CA GLU A 47 91.52 4.29 41.99
C GLU A 47 90.41 3.68 42.86
N GLN A 48 90.61 3.59 44.17
CA GLN A 48 89.59 3.09 45.10
C GLN A 48 88.31 3.95 45.09
N ALA A 49 88.45 5.28 45.02
CA ALA A 49 87.30 6.18 44.94
C ALA A 49 86.52 6.01 43.63
N VAL A 50 87.21 5.86 42.49
CA VAL A 50 86.58 5.63 41.18
C VAL A 50 85.84 4.29 41.15
N VAL A 51 86.43 3.22 41.70
CA VAL A 51 85.76 1.90 41.78
C VAL A 51 84.52 1.96 42.68
N ALA A 52 84.60 2.64 43.83
CA ALA A 52 83.46 2.77 44.74
C ALA A 52 82.27 3.50 44.09
N VAL A 53 82.54 4.62 43.40
CA VAL A 53 81.51 5.39 42.68
C VAL A 53 80.93 4.59 41.51
N ALA A 54 81.77 3.85 40.77
CA ALA A 54 81.28 2.99 39.69
C ALA A 54 80.38 1.86 40.21
N GLN A 55 80.72 1.26 41.36
CA GLN A 55 79.91 0.22 41.99
C GLN A 55 78.56 0.76 42.45
N GLU A 56 78.55 1.92 43.12
CA GLU A 56 77.31 2.58 43.55
C GLU A 56 76.39 2.89 42.36
N HIS A 57 76.91 3.46 41.28
CA HIS A 57 76.13 3.73 40.08
C HIS A 57 75.61 2.46 39.36
N LEU A 58 76.41 1.39 39.34
CA LEU A 58 75.98 0.10 38.78
C LEU A 58 74.88 -0.54 39.64
N ASP A 59 74.99 -0.46 40.96
CA ASP A 59 74.00 -0.98 41.90
C ASP A 59 72.67 -0.20 41.79
N GLU A 60 72.73 1.13 41.77
CA GLU A 60 71.55 2.00 41.56
C GLU A 60 70.88 1.73 40.20
N SER A 61 71.67 1.64 39.13
CA SER A 61 71.16 1.36 37.78
C SER A 61 70.50 -0.01 37.71
N THR A 62 71.08 -1.02 38.38
CA THR A 62 70.53 -2.37 38.45
C THR A 62 69.20 -2.36 39.21
N GLN A 63 69.11 -1.64 40.32
CA GLN A 63 67.89 -1.51 41.10
C GLN A 63 66.77 -0.82 40.30
N LEU A 64 67.10 0.27 39.60
CA LEU A 64 66.15 0.95 38.71
C LEU A 64 65.65 0.03 37.58
N LEU A 65 66.55 -0.71 36.94
CA LEU A 65 66.18 -1.67 35.89
C LEU A 65 65.25 -2.78 36.43
N GLN A 66 65.49 -3.28 37.65
CA GLN A 66 64.63 -4.27 38.29
C GLN A 66 63.24 -3.70 38.62
N GLN A 67 63.15 -2.46 39.10
CA GLN A 67 61.88 -1.78 39.35
C GLN A 67 61.09 -1.56 38.06
N VAL A 68 61.76 -1.10 36.99
CA VAL A 68 61.16 -0.94 35.67
C VAL A 68 60.68 -2.28 35.12
N ALA A 69 61.50 -3.34 35.19
CA ALA A 69 61.10 -4.68 34.74
C ALA A 69 59.86 -5.19 35.51
N THR A 70 59.84 -5.01 36.83
CA THR A 70 58.70 -5.43 37.68
C THR A 70 57.43 -4.67 37.32
N SER A 71 57.51 -3.34 37.18
CA SER A 71 56.35 -2.52 36.81
C SER A 71 55.84 -2.83 35.39
N ALA A 72 56.74 -3.05 34.44
CA ALA A 72 56.38 -3.42 33.07
C ALA A 72 55.65 -4.76 33.02
N LEU A 73 56.12 -5.78 33.75
CA LEU A 73 55.44 -7.07 33.86
C LEU A 73 54.04 -6.91 34.47
N HIS A 74 53.90 -6.14 35.55
CA HIS A 74 52.60 -5.89 36.17
C HIS A 74 51.61 -5.18 35.23
N ASN A 75 52.08 -4.19 34.46
CA ASN A 75 51.27 -3.49 33.49
C ASN A 75 50.83 -4.41 32.33
N ILE A 76 51.73 -5.30 31.86
CA ILE A 76 51.41 -6.28 30.83
C ILE A 76 50.36 -7.28 31.33
N ASP A 77 50.49 -7.78 32.56
CA ASP A 77 49.53 -8.73 33.12
C ASP A 77 48.14 -8.09 33.32
N THR A 78 48.11 -6.83 33.78
CA THR A 78 46.87 -6.05 33.89
C THR A 78 46.21 -5.85 32.52
N ALA A 79 46.96 -5.39 31.52
CA ALA A 79 46.45 -5.19 30.16
C ALA A 79 45.95 -6.49 29.54
N LYS A 80 46.63 -7.62 29.80
CA LYS A 80 46.21 -8.94 29.35
C LYS A 80 44.89 -9.38 29.99
N ALA A 81 44.70 -9.12 31.28
CA ALA A 81 43.45 -9.43 31.98
C ALA A 81 42.28 -8.58 31.44
N GLU A 82 42.49 -7.28 31.24
CA GLU A 82 41.51 -6.37 30.65
C GLU A 82 41.11 -6.79 29.23
N LEU A 83 42.09 -7.13 28.38
CA LEU A 83 41.84 -7.63 27.02
C LEU A 83 41.05 -8.95 27.03
N GLY A 84 41.36 -9.85 27.96
CA GLY A 84 40.60 -11.08 28.16
C GLY A 84 39.13 -10.81 28.53
N GLY A 85 38.90 -9.87 29.44
CA GLY A 85 37.55 -9.43 29.81
C GLY A 85 36.79 -8.81 28.63
N ALA A 86 37.41 -7.89 27.90
CA ALA A 86 36.82 -7.25 26.73
C ALA A 86 36.47 -8.26 25.61
N THR A 87 37.34 -9.26 25.40
CA THR A 87 37.10 -10.33 24.42
C THR A 87 35.90 -11.20 24.80
N ALA A 88 35.80 -11.61 26.07
CA ALA A 88 34.67 -12.39 26.57
C ALA A 88 33.34 -11.61 26.47
N GLU A 89 33.37 -10.31 26.75
CA GLU A 89 32.21 -9.44 26.57
C GLU A 89 31.80 -9.33 25.10
N LEU A 90 32.77 -9.17 24.19
CA LEU A 90 32.51 -9.10 22.75
C LEU A 90 31.87 -10.40 22.21
N VAL A 91 32.38 -11.56 22.63
CA VAL A 91 31.80 -12.87 22.27
C VAL A 91 30.35 -12.97 22.76
N THR A 92 30.08 -12.50 23.99
CA THR A 92 28.72 -12.48 24.56
C THR A 92 27.80 -11.55 23.76
N ARG A 93 28.28 -10.36 23.36
CA ARG A 93 27.51 -9.42 22.54
C ARG A 93 27.24 -9.96 21.14
N ALA A 94 28.21 -10.64 20.51
CA ALA A 94 28.03 -11.28 19.21
C ALA A 94 26.99 -12.41 19.25
N ALA A 95 26.99 -13.23 20.29
CA ALA A 95 25.96 -14.27 20.49
C ALA A 95 24.55 -13.67 20.65
N LYS A 96 24.43 -12.55 21.38
CA LYS A 96 23.15 -11.82 21.51
C LYS A 96 22.67 -11.24 20.18
N LEU A 97 23.58 -10.73 19.34
CA LEU A 97 23.23 -10.21 18.02
C LEU A 97 22.73 -11.33 17.09
N ALA A 98 23.38 -12.48 17.09
CA ALA A 98 22.95 -13.65 16.32
C ALA A 98 21.54 -14.15 16.74
N LEU A 99 21.18 -14.01 18.02
CA LEU A 99 19.83 -14.29 18.49
C LEU A 99 18.82 -13.25 17.99
N LEU A 100 19.19 -11.98 17.92
CA LEU A 100 18.33 -10.91 17.38
C LEU A 100 17.99 -11.18 15.89
N ASP A 101 18.97 -11.59 15.10
CA ASP A 101 18.78 -11.94 13.69
C ASP A 101 17.81 -13.12 13.49
N GLN A 102 17.71 -14.03 14.48
CA GLN A 102 16.75 -15.13 14.47
C GLN A 102 15.33 -14.70 14.91
N ILE A 103 15.20 -13.69 15.78
CA ILE A 103 13.91 -13.21 16.31
C ILE A 103 13.15 -12.33 15.31
N ALA A 104 13.87 -11.53 14.51
CA ALA A 104 13.26 -10.64 13.51
C ALA A 104 12.32 -11.36 12.53
N PRO A 105 12.73 -12.45 11.84
CA PRO A 105 11.83 -13.17 10.94
C PRO A 105 10.66 -13.83 11.68
N LEU A 106 10.85 -14.31 12.91
CA LEU A 106 9.76 -14.89 13.70
C LEU A 106 8.70 -13.85 14.07
N THR A 107 9.12 -12.62 14.39
CA THR A 107 8.20 -11.52 14.72
C THR A 107 7.39 -11.12 13.50
N GLN A 108 8.02 -11.08 12.32
CA GLN A 108 7.33 -10.85 11.05
C GLN A 108 6.29 -11.94 10.77
N GLN A 109 6.67 -13.22 10.94
CA GLN A 109 5.76 -14.35 10.76
C GLN A 109 4.56 -14.28 11.72
N ILE A 110 4.80 -13.99 13.00
CA ILE A 110 3.73 -13.83 14.00
C ILE A 110 2.80 -12.67 13.61
N SER A 111 3.35 -11.52 13.20
CA SER A 111 2.53 -10.37 12.78
C SER A 111 1.66 -10.72 11.57
N THR A 112 2.21 -11.41 10.58
CA THR A 112 1.46 -11.86 9.40
C THR A 112 0.34 -12.82 9.80
N ALA A 113 0.64 -13.82 10.65
CA ALA A 113 -0.35 -14.80 11.10
C ALA A 113 -1.50 -14.16 11.91
N VAL A 114 -1.17 -13.22 12.81
CA VAL A 114 -2.18 -12.48 13.59
C VAL A 114 -3.07 -11.63 12.67
N ASN A 115 -2.48 -10.94 11.69
CA ASN A 115 -3.25 -10.13 10.75
C ASN A 115 -4.20 -10.98 9.89
N GLN A 116 -3.72 -12.14 9.40
CA GLN A 116 -4.55 -13.08 8.64
C GLN A 116 -5.71 -13.63 9.49
N ALA A 117 -5.44 -14.02 10.75
CA ALA A 117 -6.48 -14.50 11.66
C ALA A 117 -7.54 -13.41 11.95
N ASN A 118 -7.10 -12.17 12.17
CA ASN A 118 -8.00 -11.03 12.39
C ASN A 118 -8.81 -10.65 11.15
N ALA A 119 -8.26 -10.85 9.96
CA ALA A 119 -8.99 -10.61 8.71
C ALA A 119 -10.07 -11.68 8.46
N ALA A 120 -9.77 -12.94 8.79
CA ALA A 120 -10.68 -14.07 8.62
C ALA A 120 -11.81 -14.13 9.67
N ALA A 121 -11.61 -13.53 10.85
CA ALA A 121 -12.65 -13.42 11.86
C ALA A 121 -13.79 -12.50 11.36
N PRO A 122 -15.06 -12.96 11.33
CA PRO A 122 -16.18 -12.09 10.98
C PRO A 122 -16.29 -10.95 11.98
N LYS A 123 -16.26 -9.72 11.47
CA LYS A 123 -16.45 -8.50 12.26
C LYS A 123 -17.90 -8.04 12.17
N THR A 124 -18.44 -7.60 13.30
CA THR A 124 -19.83 -7.13 13.33
C THR A 124 -19.88 -5.70 12.82
N LEU A 125 -20.86 -5.41 11.97
CA LEU A 125 -21.04 -4.05 11.45
C LEU A 125 -21.93 -3.20 12.37
N PHE A 126 -21.44 -2.01 12.70
CA PHE A 126 -22.13 -1.01 13.49
C PHE A 126 -22.47 0.18 12.60
N ALA A 127 -23.76 0.51 12.50
CA ALA A 127 -24.21 1.66 11.73
C ALA A 127 -23.80 2.97 12.42
N ASN A 128 -23.18 3.88 11.66
CA ASN A 128 -22.72 5.17 12.15
C ASN A 128 -23.71 6.29 11.81
N LYS A 129 -24.04 6.44 10.52
CA LYS A 129 -24.82 7.60 10.05
C LYS A 129 -25.73 7.23 8.89
N LEU A 130 -26.96 7.75 8.90
CA LEU A 130 -27.86 7.69 7.75
C LEU A 130 -27.30 8.51 6.59
N ILE A 131 -27.28 7.94 5.38
CA ILE A 131 -26.86 8.64 4.16
C ILE A 131 -28.02 8.90 3.20
N ASP A 132 -29.10 8.12 3.32
CA ASP A 132 -30.33 8.25 2.58
C ASP A 132 -31.53 8.40 3.52
N THR A 133 -32.60 9.01 3.02
CA THR A 133 -33.83 9.26 3.77
C THR A 133 -34.87 8.18 3.46
N PRO A 134 -35.49 7.55 4.48
CA PRO A 134 -36.55 6.59 4.25
C PRO A 134 -37.77 7.25 3.61
N SER A 135 -38.34 6.62 2.58
CA SER A 135 -39.52 7.10 1.87
C SER A 135 -40.30 5.96 1.25
N THR A 136 -41.62 6.09 1.10
CA THR A 136 -42.45 5.12 0.39
C THR A 136 -42.46 5.33 -1.13
N SER A 137 -41.85 6.42 -1.61
CA SER A 137 -41.74 6.67 -3.04
C SER A 137 -40.71 5.75 -3.67
N THR A 138 -41.09 5.06 -4.75
CA THR A 138 -40.18 4.29 -5.60
C THR A 138 -39.00 5.11 -6.11
N ASN A 139 -39.14 6.45 -6.11
CA ASN A 139 -38.10 7.39 -6.52
C ASN A 139 -36.91 7.45 -5.54
N ASN A 140 -37.09 6.89 -4.34
CA ASN A 140 -36.06 6.79 -3.31
C ASN A 140 -35.48 5.38 -3.20
N ARG A 141 -35.83 4.47 -4.10
CA ARG A 141 -35.18 3.16 -4.19
C ARG A 141 -33.68 3.35 -4.45
N ARG A 142 -32.88 2.33 -4.17
CA ARG A 142 -31.46 2.31 -4.49
C ARG A 142 -31.13 1.00 -5.17
N ALA A 143 -30.13 1.04 -6.03
CA ALA A 143 -29.52 -0.17 -6.54
C ALA A 143 -28.73 -0.83 -5.41
N THR A 144 -28.81 -2.15 -5.29
CA THR A 144 -27.93 -2.91 -4.39
C THR A 144 -26.63 -3.33 -5.07
N ALA A 145 -26.55 -3.17 -6.39
CA ALA A 145 -25.33 -3.37 -7.17
C ALA A 145 -24.37 -2.19 -7.04
N VAL A 146 -23.07 -2.44 -7.17
CA VAL A 146 -22.06 -1.38 -7.04
C VAL A 146 -20.79 -1.73 -7.79
N LEU A 147 -20.09 -0.71 -8.29
CA LEU A 147 -18.66 -0.79 -8.56
C LEU A 147 -17.93 -0.04 -7.46
N ALA A 148 -17.07 -0.71 -6.70
CA ALA A 148 -16.34 -0.14 -5.59
C ALA A 148 -14.83 -0.26 -5.78
N ILE A 149 -14.11 0.81 -5.44
CA ILE A 149 -12.65 0.84 -5.32
C ILE A 149 -12.30 1.20 -3.87
N TYR A 150 -11.60 0.31 -3.18
CA TYR A 150 -11.11 0.52 -1.81
C TYR A 150 -9.72 1.12 -1.85
N ASP A 151 -9.61 2.40 -1.51
CA ASP A 151 -8.34 3.11 -1.50
C ASP A 151 -7.56 2.80 -0.21
N SER A 152 -6.25 2.65 -0.33
CA SER A 152 -5.32 2.37 0.77
C SER A 152 -5.26 3.48 1.83
N SER A 153 -5.69 4.71 1.51
CA SER A 153 -5.93 5.79 2.48
C SER A 153 -7.07 5.50 3.45
N GLY A 154 -7.86 4.45 3.21
CA GLY A 154 -9.03 4.11 4.01
C GLY A 154 -10.35 4.65 3.46
N LYS A 155 -10.31 5.44 2.38
CA LYS A 155 -11.51 5.91 1.66
C LYS A 155 -12.04 4.86 0.70
N SER A 156 -13.33 4.89 0.39
CA SER A 156 -13.89 4.06 -0.69
C SER A 156 -14.55 4.92 -1.73
N TYR A 157 -14.39 4.55 -3.00
CA TYR A 157 -14.98 5.24 -4.13
C TYR A 157 -15.94 4.30 -4.82
N LEU A 158 -17.18 4.75 -5.06
CA LEU A 158 -18.24 3.90 -5.56
C LEU A 158 -18.96 4.54 -6.73
N THR A 159 -19.29 3.73 -7.73
CA THR A 159 -20.36 4.00 -8.69
C THR A 159 -21.55 3.14 -8.32
N ARG A 160 -22.64 3.79 -7.88
CA ARG A 160 -23.93 3.17 -7.58
C ARG A 160 -24.88 3.38 -8.77
N PRO A 161 -25.20 2.32 -9.54
CA PRO A 161 -26.13 2.39 -10.66
C PRO A 161 -27.50 2.93 -10.25
N SER A 162 -28.24 3.39 -11.24
CA SER A 162 -29.66 3.70 -11.06
C SER A 162 -30.52 2.44 -11.11
N TYR A 163 -31.71 2.56 -10.52
CA TYR A 163 -32.85 1.67 -10.71
C TYR A 163 -33.99 2.43 -11.40
N THR A 164 -34.24 2.14 -12.67
CA THR A 164 -35.32 2.76 -13.46
C THR A 164 -36.32 1.69 -13.91
N ALA A 165 -37.23 1.26 -13.03
CA ALA A 165 -38.31 0.36 -13.45
C ALA A 165 -39.46 1.16 -14.07
N ASN A 166 -39.61 1.06 -15.40
CA ASN A 166 -40.81 1.47 -16.15
C ASN A 166 -41.30 2.92 -15.99
N SER A 167 -40.48 3.84 -15.45
CA SER A 167 -40.82 5.26 -15.39
C SER A 167 -40.07 6.05 -16.47
N ALA A 168 -40.79 6.95 -17.16
CA ALA A 168 -40.18 7.90 -18.09
C ALA A 168 -39.38 9.00 -17.38
N ASN A 169 -39.52 9.12 -16.05
CA ASN A 169 -38.88 10.12 -15.20
C ASN A 169 -38.37 9.49 -13.89
N ASP A 170 -37.16 9.91 -13.47
CA ASP A 170 -36.73 10.18 -12.09
C ASP A 170 -36.97 9.11 -11.00
N ALA A 171 -36.71 7.82 -11.26
CA ALA A 171 -36.85 6.80 -10.21
C ALA A 171 -35.60 6.65 -9.30
N CYS A 172 -34.38 6.78 -9.79
CA CYS A 172 -33.15 6.68 -9.00
C CYS A 172 -32.02 7.44 -9.71
N ARG A 173 -31.05 7.95 -8.95
CA ARG A 173 -29.87 8.59 -9.54
C ARG A 173 -28.74 7.58 -9.72
N LEU A 174 -28.00 7.70 -10.81
CA LEU A 174 -26.64 7.20 -10.90
C LEU A 174 -25.79 8.09 -9.98
N GLU A 175 -25.07 7.49 -9.04
CA GLU A 175 -24.25 8.23 -8.08
C GLU A 175 -22.82 7.75 -8.08
N HIS A 176 -21.89 8.71 -8.09
CA HIS A 176 -20.47 8.51 -7.89
C HIS A 176 -20.11 9.16 -6.57
N VAL A 177 -19.70 8.36 -5.58
CA VAL A 177 -19.55 8.81 -4.19
C VAL A 177 -18.22 8.37 -3.60
N GLU A 178 -17.71 9.19 -2.70
CA GLU A 178 -16.61 8.85 -1.79
C GLU A 178 -17.19 8.60 -0.40
N VAL A 179 -16.79 7.49 0.23
CA VAL A 179 -16.97 7.22 1.65
C VAL A 179 -15.68 7.63 2.35
N THR A 180 -15.81 8.51 3.34
CA THR A 180 -14.66 8.97 4.12
C THR A 180 -14.13 7.87 5.01
N GLU A 181 -12.83 7.89 5.28
CA GLU A 181 -12.10 6.96 6.15
C GLU A 181 -12.61 6.96 7.61
N THR A 182 -13.38 7.98 8.00
CA THR A 182 -13.99 8.09 9.33
C THR A 182 -15.41 7.55 9.39
N GLY A 183 -16.08 7.37 8.24
CA GLY A 183 -17.50 7.01 8.16
C GLY A 183 -18.45 8.14 8.54
N SER A 184 -17.95 9.39 8.57
CA SER A 184 -18.72 10.59 8.94
C SER A 184 -19.80 10.97 7.91
N GLY A 185 -19.80 10.35 6.73
CA GLY A 185 -20.79 10.48 5.68
C GLY A 185 -20.26 10.01 4.33
N VAL A 186 -20.96 10.43 3.27
CA VAL A 186 -20.55 10.26 1.88
C VAL A 186 -20.47 11.61 1.18
N ASN A 187 -19.39 11.82 0.42
CA ASN A 187 -19.21 12.95 -0.47
C ASN A 187 -19.71 12.55 -1.87
N ARG A 188 -20.67 13.31 -2.42
CA ARG A 188 -21.20 13.05 -3.77
C ARG A 188 -20.31 13.74 -4.80
N ILE A 189 -19.44 12.98 -5.46
CA ILE A 189 -18.56 13.48 -6.52
C ILE A 189 -19.39 13.85 -7.75
N LYS A 190 -20.33 12.98 -8.14
CA LYS A 190 -21.25 13.26 -9.23
C LYS A 190 -22.56 12.51 -9.06
N THR A 191 -23.65 13.12 -9.48
CA THR A 191 -24.96 12.48 -9.51
C THR A 191 -25.67 12.84 -10.80
N SER A 192 -26.38 11.87 -11.41
CA SER A 192 -27.10 12.09 -12.65
C SER A 192 -28.38 11.28 -12.67
N PHE A 193 -29.44 11.87 -13.22
CA PHE A 193 -30.68 11.16 -13.52
C PHE A 193 -30.50 10.32 -14.78
N VAL A 194 -31.04 9.10 -14.78
CA VAL A 194 -30.88 8.16 -15.88
C VAL A 194 -32.15 8.14 -16.75
N TYR A 195 -32.01 8.30 -18.07
CA TYR A 195 -33.13 8.35 -19.01
C TYR A 195 -32.96 7.37 -20.17
N ASN A 196 -34.09 6.84 -20.65
CA ASN A 196 -34.13 5.93 -21.80
C ASN A 196 -34.15 6.63 -23.17
N ASN A 197 -34.33 7.95 -23.19
CA ASN A 197 -34.55 8.75 -24.40
C ASN A 197 -33.81 10.10 -24.39
N ALA A 198 -33.10 10.44 -23.31
CA ALA A 198 -32.35 11.69 -23.19
C ALA A 198 -30.86 11.41 -23.05
N PHE A 199 -30.06 12.13 -23.84
CA PHE A 199 -28.62 12.06 -23.82
C PHE A 199 -28.02 13.45 -23.66
N GLU A 200 -27.07 13.59 -22.76
CA GLU A 200 -26.20 14.75 -22.63
C GLU A 200 -24.77 14.32 -22.97
N GLN A 201 -24.11 15.04 -23.90
CA GLN A 201 -22.71 14.77 -24.27
C GLN A 201 -21.80 14.86 -23.04
N ASN A 202 -22.06 15.86 -22.19
CA ASN A 202 -21.37 16.08 -20.93
C ASN A 202 -22.40 16.02 -19.81
N PRO A 203 -22.76 14.81 -19.33
CA PRO A 203 -23.80 14.63 -18.32
C PRO A 203 -23.53 15.53 -17.12
N THR A 204 -24.39 16.52 -16.90
CA THR A 204 -24.37 17.33 -15.68
C THR A 204 -25.56 16.98 -14.82
N THR A 205 -26.72 16.75 -15.45
CA THR A 205 -27.94 16.37 -14.75
C THR A 205 -28.54 15.08 -15.25
N LYS A 206 -28.32 14.71 -16.53
CA LYS A 206 -28.95 13.56 -17.16
C LYS A 206 -27.92 12.69 -17.87
N VAL A 207 -28.09 11.37 -17.77
CA VAL A 207 -27.27 10.40 -18.46
C VAL A 207 -28.17 9.36 -19.13
N TYR A 208 -27.72 8.84 -20.26
CA TYR A 208 -28.46 7.83 -20.98
C TYR A 208 -28.36 6.47 -20.29
N GLN A 209 -29.47 5.72 -20.24
CA GLN A 209 -29.54 4.44 -19.55
C GLN A 209 -28.64 3.37 -20.20
N TYR A 210 -28.54 3.40 -21.53
CA TYR A 210 -27.73 2.44 -22.28
C TYR A 210 -26.28 2.94 -22.37
N GLY A 211 -25.63 2.92 -21.22
CA GLY A 211 -24.22 3.17 -21.05
C GLY A 211 -23.72 2.50 -19.78
N ALA A 212 -22.43 2.65 -19.54
CA ALA A 212 -21.77 2.17 -18.33
C ALA A 212 -20.88 3.29 -17.78
N SER A 213 -20.55 3.22 -16.49
CA SER A 213 -19.71 4.21 -15.86
C SER A 213 -18.87 3.62 -14.74
N ALA A 214 -17.80 4.32 -14.41
CA ALA A 214 -16.90 3.98 -13.31
C ALA A 214 -16.33 5.27 -12.72
N LEU A 215 -16.05 5.24 -11.43
CA LEU A 215 -15.26 6.26 -10.74
C LEU A 215 -13.85 5.70 -10.60
N VAL A 216 -12.86 6.33 -11.25
CA VAL A 216 -11.57 5.72 -11.58
C VAL A 216 -10.42 6.59 -11.09
N PRO A 217 -9.39 6.03 -10.43
CA PRO A 217 -8.20 6.79 -10.06
C PRO A 217 -7.36 7.11 -11.32
N LEU A 218 -7.35 8.36 -11.79
CA LEU A 218 -6.60 8.79 -12.96
C LEU A 218 -5.50 9.79 -12.60
N GLY A 219 -4.31 9.57 -13.15
CA GLY A 219 -3.16 10.47 -13.08
C GLY A 219 -3.20 11.60 -14.11
N LEU A 220 -2.31 12.58 -13.96
CA LEU A 220 -1.99 13.54 -15.03
C LEU A 220 -1.03 12.92 -16.04
N LYS A 221 -1.10 13.38 -17.29
CA LYS A 221 -0.23 12.88 -18.36
C LYS A 221 1.26 13.07 -18.08
N ASP A 222 1.63 14.25 -17.60
CA ASP A 222 3.03 14.60 -17.29
C ASP A 222 3.41 14.26 -15.84
N GLN A 223 2.43 13.96 -14.98
CA GLN A 223 2.62 13.60 -13.57
C GLN A 223 1.71 12.43 -13.19
N PRO A 224 2.04 11.20 -13.62
CA PRO A 224 1.18 10.03 -13.42
C PRO A 224 0.77 9.78 -11.97
N ASN A 225 1.64 10.12 -11.01
CA ASN A 225 1.43 9.89 -9.59
C ASN A 225 0.54 10.94 -8.90
N ASP A 226 0.17 12.04 -9.60
CA ASP A 226 -0.86 12.98 -9.16
C ASP A 226 -2.24 12.41 -9.56
N ILE A 227 -2.76 11.55 -8.69
CA ILE A 227 -3.95 10.72 -8.93
C ILE A 227 -5.16 11.33 -8.24
N GLU A 228 -6.25 11.48 -8.99
CA GLU A 228 -7.58 11.76 -8.44
C GLU A 228 -8.65 10.87 -9.06
N TYR A 229 -9.73 10.68 -8.32
CA TYR A 229 -10.85 9.87 -8.75
C TYR A 229 -11.76 10.65 -9.70
N GLN A 230 -11.82 10.17 -10.94
CA GLN A 230 -12.52 10.80 -12.05
C GLN A 230 -13.68 9.92 -12.54
N VAL A 231 -14.81 10.56 -12.84
CA VAL A 231 -15.95 9.84 -13.43
C VAL A 231 -15.67 9.60 -14.90
N VAL A 232 -15.70 8.35 -15.31
CA VAL A 232 -15.55 7.94 -16.70
C VAL A 232 -16.86 7.32 -17.18
N PHE A 233 -17.35 7.84 -18.30
CA PHE A 233 -18.54 7.33 -18.96
C PHE A 233 -18.14 6.52 -20.18
N SER A 234 -18.87 5.43 -20.39
CA SER A 234 -18.91 4.70 -21.65
C SER A 234 -20.32 4.79 -22.22
N THR A 235 -20.42 5.26 -23.44
CA THR A 235 -21.66 5.34 -24.20
C THR A 235 -21.52 4.37 -25.37
N GLN A 236 -22.60 3.75 -25.84
CA GLN A 236 -22.52 2.88 -27.02
C GLN A 236 -23.27 3.46 -28.21
N LYS A 237 -23.02 2.87 -29.38
CA LYS A 237 -23.79 3.14 -30.59
C LYS A 237 -25.26 2.83 -30.33
N SER A 238 -26.07 3.89 -30.42
CA SER A 238 -27.47 3.89 -30.02
C SER A 238 -28.26 2.72 -30.61
N GLN A 239 -29.20 2.18 -29.82
CA GLN A 239 -30.23 1.26 -30.30
C GLN A 239 -31.46 1.99 -30.87
N SER A 240 -31.53 3.32 -30.76
CA SER A 240 -32.68 4.14 -31.16
C SER A 240 -32.36 5.06 -32.34
N THR A 241 -33.27 5.11 -33.31
CA THR A 241 -33.23 5.99 -34.49
C THR A 241 -33.28 7.49 -34.16
N ASN A 242 -33.74 7.87 -32.96
CA ASN A 242 -33.84 9.28 -32.53
C ASN A 242 -32.51 9.84 -32.00
N VAL A 243 -31.50 8.99 -31.86
CA VAL A 243 -30.27 9.24 -31.11
C VAL A 243 -29.16 8.69 -32.03
N THR A 244 -28.72 9.50 -33.01
CA THR A 244 -28.02 9.03 -34.23
C THR A 244 -26.52 8.68 -34.09
N GLU A 245 -25.74 9.20 -33.14
CA GLU A 245 -24.30 8.90 -33.03
C GLU A 245 -23.77 8.93 -31.60
N TYR A 246 -23.70 7.77 -30.97
CA TYR A 246 -23.23 7.58 -29.59
C TYR A 246 -22.22 6.44 -29.59
N GLY A 247 -21.31 6.35 -28.63
CA GLY A 247 -20.25 5.33 -28.72
C GLY A 247 -18.89 5.85 -28.32
N GLY A 248 -18.33 5.30 -27.25
CA GLY A 248 -16.99 5.56 -26.80
C GLY A 248 -16.90 5.95 -25.33
N ILE A 249 -15.66 6.01 -24.87
CA ILE A 249 -15.26 6.23 -23.49
C ILE A 249 -14.69 7.63 -23.37
N PHE A 250 -15.13 8.39 -22.38
CA PHE A 250 -14.66 9.75 -22.11
C PHE A 250 -14.62 10.04 -20.61
N VAL A 251 -13.68 10.91 -20.22
CA VAL A 251 -13.56 11.39 -18.85
C VAL A 251 -14.49 12.59 -18.68
N SER A 252 -15.28 12.60 -17.60
CA SER A 252 -16.36 13.57 -17.43
C SER A 252 -15.86 15.02 -17.44
N GLU A 253 -14.71 15.32 -16.86
CA GLU A 253 -14.18 16.68 -16.76
C GLU A 253 -13.63 17.21 -18.09
N GLN A 254 -13.12 16.33 -18.94
CA GLN A 254 -12.67 16.68 -20.30
C GLN A 254 -13.84 16.80 -21.28
N GLY A 255 -14.95 16.16 -20.95
CA GLY A 255 -16.14 16.10 -21.77
C GLY A 255 -16.04 15.17 -22.99
N PHE A 256 -17.13 15.12 -23.76
CA PHE A 256 -17.37 14.20 -24.86
C PHE A 256 -16.41 14.37 -26.03
N THR A 257 -15.76 15.52 -26.17
CA THR A 257 -14.71 15.74 -27.16
C THR A 257 -13.50 14.84 -26.92
N SER A 258 -13.28 14.39 -25.67
CA SER A 258 -12.26 13.39 -25.33
C SER A 258 -12.69 11.95 -25.64
N ARG A 259 -13.84 11.72 -26.28
CA ARG A 259 -14.35 10.37 -26.53
C ARG A 259 -13.44 9.57 -27.46
N THR A 260 -13.16 8.34 -27.05
CA THR A 260 -12.49 7.33 -27.89
C THR A 260 -13.40 6.13 -28.05
N LEU A 261 -13.64 5.70 -29.28
CA LEU A 261 -14.46 4.51 -29.56
C LEU A 261 -13.56 3.27 -29.51
N PRO A 262 -13.80 2.29 -28.62
CA PRO A 262 -13.01 1.07 -28.60
C PRO A 262 -13.14 0.31 -29.91
N LYS A 263 -12.04 -0.27 -30.40
CA LYS A 263 -12.04 -1.16 -31.56
C LYS A 263 -12.91 -2.38 -31.27
N GLN A 264 -13.91 -2.62 -32.12
CA GLN A 264 -14.88 -3.67 -31.89
C GLN A 264 -14.24 -5.06 -31.91
N ASP A 265 -14.66 -5.92 -30.98
CA ASP A 265 -14.28 -7.34 -30.87
C ASP A 265 -12.76 -7.59 -30.78
N LEU A 266 -12.00 -6.59 -30.33
CA LEU A 266 -10.57 -6.68 -30.02
C LEU A 266 -10.38 -6.76 -28.51
N ASN A 267 -10.27 -7.99 -27.99
CA ASN A 267 -10.13 -8.24 -26.55
C ASN A 267 -8.76 -8.85 -26.24
N ALA A 268 -8.28 -8.55 -25.03
CA ALA A 268 -7.11 -9.11 -24.37
C ALA A 268 -7.41 -9.37 -22.89
N VAL A 269 -6.68 -10.29 -22.28
CA VAL A 269 -6.85 -10.75 -20.90
C VAL A 269 -5.74 -10.16 -20.04
N ASP A 270 -6.09 -9.58 -18.90
CA ASP A 270 -5.11 -9.06 -17.94
C ASP A 270 -4.43 -10.18 -17.12
N GLN A 271 -3.49 -9.78 -16.26
CA GLN A 271 -2.78 -10.69 -15.36
C GLN A 271 -3.68 -11.44 -14.36
N PHE A 272 -4.91 -11.00 -14.16
CA PHE A 272 -5.89 -11.60 -13.24
C PHE A 272 -6.88 -12.53 -13.96
N GLY A 273 -6.77 -12.69 -15.28
CA GLY A 273 -7.68 -13.50 -16.08
C GLY A 273 -8.97 -12.79 -16.49
N ILE A 274 -9.06 -11.46 -16.35
CA ILE A 274 -10.21 -10.66 -16.78
C ILE A 274 -9.98 -10.14 -18.19
N ALA A 275 -10.85 -10.53 -19.11
CA ALA A 275 -10.86 -10.02 -20.47
C ALA A 275 -11.43 -8.60 -20.55
N THR A 276 -10.77 -7.75 -21.33
CA THR A 276 -11.38 -6.53 -21.88
C THR A 276 -12.58 -6.88 -22.75
N ARG A 277 -13.52 -5.94 -22.87
CA ARG A 277 -14.78 -6.13 -23.59
C ARG A 277 -15.02 -4.94 -24.50
N THR A 278 -14.92 -5.22 -25.80
CA THR A 278 -15.05 -4.21 -26.86
C THR A 278 -16.21 -4.48 -27.82
N SER A 279 -17.18 -5.30 -27.42
CA SER A 279 -18.34 -5.75 -28.22
C SER A 279 -19.35 -4.66 -28.61
N HIS A 280 -19.09 -3.40 -28.25
CA HIS A 280 -20.00 -2.25 -28.37
C HIS A 280 -21.36 -2.44 -27.65
N GLN A 281 -21.49 -3.43 -26.77
CA GLN A 281 -22.69 -3.60 -25.95
C GLN A 281 -22.65 -2.65 -24.74
N HIS A 282 -23.78 -2.02 -24.42
CA HIS A 282 -23.82 -0.91 -23.45
C HIS A 282 -23.60 -1.31 -22.02
N HIS A 283 -23.82 -2.58 -21.73
CA HIS A 283 -23.65 -3.18 -20.43
C HIS A 283 -22.38 -4.02 -20.34
N ASP A 284 -21.53 -4.01 -21.36
CA ASP A 284 -20.38 -4.90 -21.44
C ASP A 284 -19.13 -4.12 -21.84
N VAL A 285 -18.67 -3.28 -20.92
CA VAL A 285 -17.54 -2.38 -21.13
C VAL A 285 -16.48 -2.73 -20.11
N ALA A 286 -15.32 -3.19 -20.58
CA ALA A 286 -14.14 -3.38 -19.76
C ALA A 286 -12.90 -2.99 -20.54
N VAL A 287 -12.08 -2.13 -19.96
CA VAL A 287 -10.88 -1.58 -20.58
C VAL A 287 -9.69 -1.71 -19.65
N LEU A 288 -8.49 -1.63 -20.21
CA LEU A 288 -7.28 -1.72 -19.41
C LEU A 288 -7.08 -0.43 -18.62
N TYR A 289 -6.62 -0.60 -17.39
CA TYR A 289 -6.05 0.42 -16.54
C TYR A 289 -4.54 0.15 -16.44
N ASN A 290 -3.71 1.14 -16.76
CA ASN A 290 -2.27 1.04 -16.63
C ASN A 290 -1.86 1.40 -15.20
N ASN A 291 -1.34 0.45 -14.43
CA ASN A 291 -0.94 0.66 -13.04
C ASN A 291 0.31 1.52 -12.86
N GLN A 292 1.11 1.75 -13.91
CA GLN A 292 2.30 2.60 -13.86
C GLN A 292 2.01 4.03 -14.29
N LYS A 293 1.11 4.20 -15.26
CA LYS A 293 0.74 5.51 -15.81
C LYS A 293 -0.54 6.09 -15.22
N HIS A 294 -1.27 5.28 -14.46
CA HIS A 294 -2.57 5.61 -13.85
C HIS A 294 -3.58 6.17 -14.86
N CYS A 295 -3.68 5.53 -16.02
CA CYS A 295 -4.56 5.95 -17.12
C CYS A 295 -5.38 4.77 -17.65
N LEU A 296 -6.54 5.05 -18.25
CA LEU A 296 -7.25 4.03 -19.02
C LEU A 296 -6.65 3.89 -20.40
N VAL A 297 -6.62 2.68 -20.93
CA VAL A 297 -6.08 2.38 -22.25
C VAL A 297 -7.18 1.81 -23.13
N VAL A 298 -7.38 2.44 -24.29
CA VAL A 298 -8.42 2.10 -25.26
C VAL A 298 -7.78 2.02 -26.64
N ILE A 299 -8.04 0.94 -27.38
CA ILE A 299 -7.64 0.85 -28.79
C ILE A 299 -8.70 1.57 -29.62
N ASP A 300 -8.32 2.62 -30.35
CA ASP A 300 -9.28 3.40 -31.11
C ASP A 300 -9.76 2.68 -32.38
N ALA A 301 -11.08 2.69 -32.62
CA ALA A 301 -11.69 1.95 -33.72
C ALA A 301 -11.34 2.48 -35.11
N GLY A 302 -11.11 3.80 -35.23
CA GLY A 302 -10.83 4.47 -36.49
C GLY A 302 -9.37 4.39 -36.91
N THR A 303 -8.46 4.42 -35.94
CA THR A 303 -7.01 4.50 -36.18
C THR A 303 -6.25 3.21 -35.83
N ASN A 304 -6.84 2.31 -35.05
CA ASN A 304 -6.18 1.15 -34.41
C ASN A 304 -5.03 1.53 -33.46
N LEU A 305 -4.90 2.81 -33.10
CA LEU A 305 -3.86 3.28 -32.19
C LEU A 305 -4.28 3.10 -30.75
N VAL A 306 -3.31 2.83 -29.89
CA VAL A 306 -3.48 2.86 -28.44
C VAL A 306 -3.70 4.31 -28.00
N VAL A 307 -4.81 4.57 -27.33
CA VAL A 307 -5.16 5.86 -26.71
C VAL A 307 -5.15 5.71 -25.20
N GLU A 308 -4.29 6.48 -24.54
CA GLU A 308 -4.21 6.59 -23.09
C GLU A 308 -5.09 7.76 -22.63
N LYS A 309 -5.96 7.52 -21.65
CA LYS A 309 -6.89 8.51 -21.08
C LYS A 309 -6.45 8.87 -19.66
N TYR A 310 -5.91 10.07 -19.52
CA TYR A 310 -5.51 10.67 -18.26
C TYR A 310 -6.63 11.53 -17.70
N ARG A 311 -6.43 12.14 -16.53
CA ARG A 311 -7.34 13.14 -15.95
C ARG A 311 -7.42 14.41 -16.80
N ASP A 312 -6.31 14.84 -17.38
CA ASP A 312 -6.12 16.12 -18.08
C ASP A 312 -6.13 16.02 -19.61
N GLY A 313 -6.31 14.83 -20.18
CA GLY A 313 -6.46 14.68 -21.62
C GLY A 313 -6.19 13.27 -22.13
N ASN A 314 -6.43 13.07 -23.44
CA ASN A 314 -6.01 11.87 -24.14
C ASN A 314 -4.57 12.00 -24.65
N HIS A 315 -3.79 10.93 -24.60
CA HIS A 315 -2.56 10.77 -25.36
C HIS A 315 -2.76 9.67 -26.40
N VAL A 316 -2.75 10.05 -27.68
CA VAL A 316 -2.76 9.09 -28.79
C VAL A 316 -1.31 8.68 -29.04
N THR A 317 -1.01 7.41 -28.84
CA THR A 317 0.36 6.88 -29.02
C THR A 317 0.63 6.53 -30.48
N ASN A 318 1.88 6.20 -30.79
CA ASN A 318 2.26 5.62 -32.10
C ASN A 318 2.16 4.08 -32.13
N ILE A 319 1.64 3.46 -31.06
CA ILE A 319 1.49 2.01 -30.98
C ILE A 319 0.18 1.62 -31.70
N SER A 320 0.31 0.85 -32.78
CA SER A 320 -0.82 0.32 -33.55
C SER A 320 -1.06 -1.13 -33.17
N ILE A 321 -2.32 -1.49 -32.91
CA ILE A 321 -2.75 -2.84 -32.56
C ILE A 321 -3.84 -3.28 -33.53
N ALA A 322 -3.52 -4.20 -34.42
CA ALA A 322 -4.40 -4.63 -35.49
C ALA A 322 -5.23 -5.88 -35.16
N ASN A 323 -4.77 -6.72 -34.22
CA ASN A 323 -5.38 -8.00 -33.89
C ASN A 323 -5.16 -8.40 -32.43
N SER A 324 -5.90 -9.42 -31.96
CA SER A 324 -5.90 -9.83 -30.56
C SER A 324 -4.56 -10.37 -30.07
N ASN A 325 -3.73 -10.95 -30.94
CA ASN A 325 -2.40 -11.44 -30.53
C ASN A 325 -1.46 -10.27 -30.22
N GLU A 326 -1.48 -9.23 -31.05
CA GLU A 326 -0.76 -7.98 -30.77
C GLU A 326 -1.28 -7.30 -29.50
N TYR A 327 -2.60 -7.34 -29.28
CA TYR A 327 -3.19 -6.75 -28.08
C TYR A 327 -2.78 -7.51 -26.82
N GLN A 328 -2.82 -8.84 -26.87
CA GLN A 328 -2.36 -9.68 -25.76
C GLN A 328 -0.88 -9.47 -25.48
N ALA A 329 -0.02 -9.42 -26.51
CA ALA A 329 1.40 -9.14 -26.33
C ALA A 329 1.66 -7.75 -25.70
N TYR A 330 0.87 -6.74 -26.07
CA TYR A 330 0.91 -5.43 -25.43
C TYR A 330 0.54 -5.53 -23.95
N VAL A 331 -0.52 -6.25 -23.60
CA VAL A 331 -0.94 -6.48 -22.20
C VAL A 331 0.11 -7.24 -21.40
N ASP A 332 0.64 -8.33 -21.94
CA ASP A 332 1.64 -9.18 -21.27
C ASP A 332 2.95 -8.43 -20.99
N SER A 333 3.23 -7.38 -21.76
CA SER A 333 4.44 -6.55 -21.63
C SER A 333 4.34 -5.45 -20.55
N GLY A 334 3.15 -5.21 -20.01
CA GLY A 334 2.92 -4.11 -19.06
C GLY A 334 2.18 -4.55 -17.79
N ASP A 335 2.08 -3.63 -16.84
CA ASP A 335 1.30 -3.83 -15.61
C ASP A 335 -0.10 -3.25 -15.80
N PHE A 336 -1.00 -4.10 -16.30
CA PHE A 336 -2.39 -3.73 -16.57
C PHE A 336 -3.37 -4.48 -15.68
N THR A 337 -4.47 -3.79 -15.40
CA THR A 337 -5.66 -4.34 -14.76
C THR A 337 -6.87 -4.02 -15.63
N THR A 338 -7.67 -5.01 -15.97
CA THR A 338 -8.93 -4.77 -16.67
C THR A 338 -9.94 -4.19 -15.68
N LEU A 339 -10.36 -2.95 -15.92
CA LEU A 339 -11.43 -2.29 -15.20
C LEU A 339 -12.75 -2.47 -15.95
N ALA A 340 -13.63 -3.31 -15.41
CA ALA A 340 -14.99 -3.51 -15.90
C ALA A 340 -15.94 -2.46 -15.34
N PHE A 341 -16.62 -1.72 -16.22
CA PHE A 341 -17.57 -0.67 -15.85
C PHE A 341 -18.92 -1.30 -15.50
N ILE A 342 -19.66 -0.65 -14.61
CA ILE A 342 -21.01 -1.06 -14.25
C ILE A 342 -22.03 -0.31 -15.12
N ALA A 343 -23.10 -1.00 -15.53
CA ALA A 343 -24.16 -0.38 -16.31
C ALA A 343 -24.78 0.79 -15.53
N ASN A 344 -25.17 1.86 -16.24
CA ASN A 344 -25.80 3.03 -15.63
C ASN A 344 -27.11 2.67 -14.92
N THR A 345 -27.77 1.59 -15.38
CA THR A 345 -28.94 1.00 -14.73
C THR A 345 -28.66 -0.46 -14.40
N LEU A 346 -28.63 -0.78 -13.10
CA LEU A 346 -28.57 -2.15 -12.59
C LEU A 346 -29.19 -2.19 -11.19
N ALA A 347 -30.40 -2.74 -11.09
CA ALA A 347 -31.16 -2.82 -9.85
C ALA A 347 -30.42 -3.59 -8.75
N GLN A 348 -30.15 -4.84 -9.08
CA GLN A 348 -29.76 -5.89 -8.17
C GLN A 348 -28.80 -6.76 -8.95
N PRO A 349 -27.64 -7.10 -8.38
CA PRO A 349 -26.75 -8.03 -9.02
C PRO A 349 -27.38 -9.43 -8.99
N LYS A 350 -26.78 -10.36 -9.75
CA LYS A 350 -27.19 -11.76 -9.79
C LYS A 350 -26.43 -12.57 -8.76
N GLY A 351 -27.13 -13.54 -8.16
CA GLY A 351 -26.57 -14.54 -7.25
C GLY A 351 -27.32 -15.86 -7.40
N ARG A 352 -26.81 -16.92 -6.78
CA ARG A 352 -27.48 -18.22 -6.78
C ARG A 352 -28.41 -18.32 -5.59
N ILE A 353 -29.61 -18.82 -5.81
CA ILE A 353 -30.52 -19.21 -4.73
C ILE A 353 -30.04 -20.56 -4.19
N LYS A 354 -30.06 -20.77 -2.87
CA LYS A 354 -29.49 -21.96 -2.21
C LYS A 354 -29.95 -23.32 -2.77
N TYR A 355 -31.17 -23.39 -3.30
CA TYR A 355 -31.76 -24.63 -3.83
C TYR A 355 -31.93 -24.64 -5.35
N GLU A 356 -31.41 -23.62 -6.05
CA GLU A 356 -31.48 -23.54 -7.51
C GLU A 356 -30.09 -23.59 -8.14
N VAL A 357 -30.05 -24.06 -9.40
CA VAL A 357 -28.80 -24.19 -10.17
C VAL A 357 -28.45 -22.88 -10.88
N ASN A 358 -29.47 -22.09 -11.24
CA ASN A 358 -29.31 -20.87 -12.02
C ASN A 358 -29.07 -19.64 -11.15
N GLU A 359 -28.53 -18.59 -11.77
CA GLU A 359 -28.39 -17.29 -11.15
C GLU A 359 -29.60 -16.40 -11.41
N HIS A 360 -30.04 -15.70 -10.37
CA HIS A 360 -31.21 -14.84 -10.38
C HIS A 360 -30.84 -13.47 -9.83
N SER A 361 -31.55 -12.42 -10.28
CA SER A 361 -31.45 -11.11 -9.64
C SER A 361 -31.83 -11.23 -8.17
N ILE A 362 -30.95 -10.73 -7.30
CA ILE A 362 -31.10 -10.77 -5.84
C ILE A 362 -32.20 -9.79 -5.43
N SER A 363 -33.44 -10.28 -5.50
CA SER A 363 -34.62 -9.42 -5.56
C SER A 363 -35.66 -9.73 -4.49
N SER A 364 -35.60 -10.92 -3.91
CA SER A 364 -36.50 -11.38 -2.86
C SER A 364 -35.86 -11.21 -1.48
N TYR A 365 -36.64 -10.73 -0.51
CA TYR A 365 -36.27 -10.62 0.90
C TYR A 365 -36.42 -11.93 1.69
N ALA A 366 -37.02 -12.97 1.08
CA ALA A 366 -37.36 -14.24 1.72
C ALA A 366 -36.64 -15.45 1.08
N LEU A 367 -35.55 -15.20 0.38
CA LEU A 367 -34.74 -16.23 -0.26
C LEU A 367 -33.32 -16.16 0.24
N ASP A 368 -32.70 -17.34 0.33
CA ASP A 368 -31.30 -17.50 0.66
C ASP A 368 -30.46 -17.39 -0.60
N TYR A 369 -29.51 -16.46 -0.61
CA TYR A 369 -28.61 -16.26 -1.73
C TYR A 369 -27.17 -16.54 -1.32
N TYR A 370 -26.39 -17.00 -2.29
CA TYR A 370 -24.94 -17.06 -2.17
C TYR A 370 -24.30 -16.79 -3.53
N GLY A 371 -23.03 -16.38 -3.51
CA GLY A 371 -22.29 -16.15 -4.74
C GLY A 371 -21.01 -15.40 -4.49
N PHE A 372 -20.45 -14.91 -5.59
CA PHE A 372 -19.27 -14.07 -5.57
C PHE A 372 -19.32 -13.04 -6.71
N PHE A 373 -18.62 -11.94 -6.54
CA PHE A 373 -18.29 -10.98 -7.59
C PHE A 373 -16.77 -10.86 -7.69
N GLY A 374 -16.18 -11.16 -8.85
CA GLY A 374 -14.74 -11.27 -9.04
C GLY A 374 -14.38 -12.44 -9.95
N ILE A 375 -13.25 -13.11 -9.67
CA ILE A 375 -12.75 -14.30 -10.36
C ILE A 375 -12.61 -15.45 -9.36
N PHE A 376 -13.37 -16.51 -9.55
CA PHE A 376 -13.32 -17.67 -8.66
C PHE A 376 -13.56 -18.96 -9.43
N ALA A 377 -12.73 -19.99 -9.19
CA ALA A 377 -12.84 -21.31 -9.80
C ALA A 377 -12.93 -21.28 -11.35
N GLY A 378 -12.24 -20.35 -12.01
CA GLY A 378 -12.25 -20.18 -13.47
C GLY A 378 -13.49 -19.44 -14.02
N GLU A 379 -14.42 -19.02 -13.17
CA GLU A 379 -15.55 -18.18 -13.54
C GLU A 379 -15.27 -16.70 -13.23
N THR A 380 -15.60 -15.80 -14.16
CA THR A 380 -15.46 -14.34 -14.00
C THR A 380 -16.83 -13.67 -13.92
N LYS A 381 -17.16 -13.08 -12.77
CA LYS A 381 -18.45 -12.41 -12.48
C LYS A 381 -18.21 -11.00 -11.99
N ILE A 382 -17.94 -10.09 -12.92
CA ILE A 382 -17.58 -8.72 -12.59
C ILE A 382 -18.32 -7.70 -13.47
N ALA A 383 -18.93 -6.72 -12.81
CA ALA A 383 -19.59 -5.55 -13.37
C ALA A 383 -20.66 -5.85 -14.45
N GLY A 384 -20.84 -4.90 -15.37
CA GLY A 384 -21.82 -4.95 -16.46
C GLY A 384 -23.25 -4.70 -15.99
N ASN A 385 -24.22 -5.40 -16.58
CA ASN A 385 -25.65 -5.36 -16.16
C ASN A 385 -26.05 -6.55 -15.28
N SER A 386 -25.10 -7.30 -14.74
CA SER A 386 -25.41 -8.52 -14.00
C SER A 386 -24.72 -8.59 -12.64
N TYR A 387 -23.52 -8.04 -12.47
CA TYR A 387 -22.74 -8.22 -11.24
C TYR A 387 -22.26 -6.90 -10.68
N SER A 388 -21.95 -6.89 -9.39
CA SER A 388 -21.13 -5.85 -8.78
C SER A 388 -19.66 -6.04 -9.19
N ALA A 389 -18.81 -5.07 -8.86
CA ALA A 389 -17.38 -5.15 -9.08
C ALA A 389 -16.63 -4.48 -7.93
N HIS A 390 -15.53 -5.10 -7.53
CA HIS A 390 -14.79 -4.71 -6.34
C HIS A 390 -13.30 -4.72 -6.68
N TYR A 391 -12.62 -3.62 -6.39
CA TYR A 391 -11.18 -3.46 -6.61
C TYR A 391 -10.54 -2.82 -5.40
N VAL A 392 -9.27 -3.12 -5.14
CA VAL A 392 -8.43 -2.37 -4.21
C VAL A 392 -7.51 -1.45 -5.01
N PHE A 393 -7.27 -0.26 -4.47
CA PHE A 393 -6.19 0.61 -4.89
C PHE A 393 -5.14 0.60 -3.77
N THR A 394 -4.06 -0.14 -4.02
CA THR A 394 -3.05 -0.52 -3.01
C THR A 394 -2.19 0.67 -2.57
N ALA A 395 -1.38 0.49 -1.53
CA ALA A 395 -0.43 1.51 -1.08
C ALA A 395 0.63 1.80 -2.15
N GLU A 396 0.93 0.81 -2.99
CA GLU A 396 1.81 0.90 -4.16
C GLU A 396 1.10 1.52 -5.38
N GLN A 397 -0.09 2.11 -5.19
CA GLN A 397 -0.90 2.75 -6.24
C GLN A 397 -1.32 1.80 -7.37
N LYS A 398 -1.40 0.50 -7.11
CA LYS A 398 -1.88 -0.48 -8.08
C LYS A 398 -3.36 -0.78 -7.87
N LEU A 399 -4.11 -0.77 -8.97
CA LEU A 399 -5.48 -1.23 -9.00
C LEU A 399 -5.48 -2.75 -9.17
N ALA A 400 -6.16 -3.48 -8.30
CA ALA A 400 -6.32 -4.93 -8.42
C ALA A 400 -7.76 -5.34 -8.15
N PRO A 401 -8.36 -6.25 -8.92
CA PRO A 401 -9.67 -6.79 -8.62
C PRO A 401 -9.62 -7.63 -7.34
N ILE A 402 -10.74 -7.72 -6.65
CA ILE A 402 -10.89 -8.62 -5.50
C ILE A 402 -12.17 -9.43 -5.64
N ASN A 403 -12.21 -10.54 -4.93
CA ASN A 403 -13.37 -11.40 -4.81
C ASN A 403 -14.22 -10.92 -3.63
N TYR A 404 -15.45 -10.53 -3.93
CA TYR A 404 -16.50 -10.30 -2.94
C TYR A 404 -17.34 -11.58 -2.86
N HIS A 405 -17.12 -12.39 -1.84
CA HIS A 405 -17.94 -13.56 -1.54
C HIS A 405 -19.07 -13.17 -0.62
N PHE A 406 -20.28 -13.68 -0.86
CA PHE A 406 -21.41 -13.43 0.01
C PHE A 406 -22.26 -14.67 0.22
N THR A 407 -22.81 -14.76 1.43
CA THR A 407 -23.92 -15.63 1.77
C THR A 407 -24.93 -14.80 2.51
N SER A 408 -26.20 -14.94 2.16
CA SER A 408 -27.29 -14.25 2.84
C SER A 408 -28.43 -15.20 3.11
N HIS A 409 -29.00 -15.03 4.29
CA HIS A 409 -30.19 -15.71 4.74
C HIS A 409 -31.28 -14.66 4.98
N GLY A 410 -32.48 -14.94 4.50
CA GLY A 410 -33.63 -14.04 4.64
C GLY A 410 -34.87 -14.79 5.06
N ASP A 411 -35.36 -14.53 6.27
CA ASP A 411 -36.59 -15.14 6.74
C ASP A 411 -37.81 -14.42 6.15
N PRO A 412 -38.83 -15.13 5.65
CA PRO A 412 -40.09 -14.50 5.33
C PRO A 412 -40.76 -13.95 6.59
N ALA A 413 -41.26 -12.71 6.51
CA ALA A 413 -42.34 -12.28 7.39
C ALA A 413 -43.58 -13.12 7.08
N ARG A 414 -44.02 -13.99 8.01
CA ARG A 414 -45.33 -14.69 7.87
C ARG A 414 -46.45 -13.65 7.54
N HIS A 415 -47.46 -13.91 6.69
CA HIS A 415 -48.53 -14.94 6.86
C HIS A 415 -49.46 -15.10 5.63
N PRO A 416 -50.05 -16.30 5.38
CA PRO A 416 -51.48 -16.35 4.95
C PRO A 416 -52.48 -17.01 5.94
N ASP A 417 -52.18 -18.13 6.63
CA ASP A 417 -53.26 -18.95 7.27
C ASP A 417 -53.10 -19.34 8.78
N ALA A 418 -52.37 -18.62 9.64
CA ALA A 418 -52.17 -19.02 11.04
C ALA A 418 -52.11 -17.86 12.05
N ASN A 419 -52.41 -18.18 13.30
CA ASN A 419 -52.45 -17.26 14.43
C ASN A 419 -51.02 -16.94 14.93
N GLY A 420 -50.39 -15.89 14.37
CA GLY A 420 -49.22 -15.24 14.99
C GLY A 420 -48.28 -14.55 14.01
N THR A 421 -48.09 -13.24 14.17
CA THR A 421 -47.09 -12.44 13.45
C THR A 421 -45.74 -12.50 14.17
N VAL A 422 -44.68 -12.96 13.48
CA VAL A 422 -43.29 -12.92 13.99
C VAL A 422 -42.48 -11.88 13.22
N ASN A 423 -41.36 -11.45 13.82
CA ASN A 423 -40.39 -10.59 13.15
C ASN A 423 -39.55 -11.43 12.18
N SER A 424 -39.36 -10.95 10.94
CA SER A 424 -38.37 -11.51 10.02
C SER A 424 -36.98 -11.06 10.45
N GLU A 425 -36.02 -11.95 10.31
CA GLU A 425 -34.60 -11.67 10.43
C GLU A 425 -33.93 -11.83 9.07
N GLY A 426 -32.86 -11.08 8.86
CA GLY A 426 -31.98 -11.32 7.74
C GLY A 426 -30.54 -11.16 8.14
N GLU A 427 -29.70 -11.96 7.51
CA GLU A 427 -28.28 -12.04 7.80
C GLU A 427 -27.50 -12.06 6.50
N VAL A 428 -26.34 -11.40 6.50
CA VAL A 428 -25.37 -11.49 5.42
C VAL A 428 -23.96 -11.56 6.00
N VAL A 429 -23.20 -12.49 5.45
CA VAL A 429 -21.75 -12.59 5.66
C VAL A 429 -21.08 -12.28 4.33
N VAL A 430 -20.06 -11.43 4.38
CA VAL A 430 -19.23 -11.08 3.24
C VAL A 430 -17.79 -11.37 3.57
N ALA A 431 -17.07 -12.00 2.63
CA ALA A 431 -15.61 -12.09 2.67
C ALA A 431 -15.04 -11.37 1.46
N LEU A 432 -14.09 -10.47 1.72
CA LEU A 432 -13.27 -9.85 0.69
C LEU A 432 -11.97 -10.64 0.60
N GLU A 433 -11.65 -11.14 -0.58
CA GLU A 433 -10.43 -11.92 -0.83
C GLU A 433 -9.68 -11.34 -2.03
N SER A 434 -8.35 -11.33 -1.98
CA SER A 434 -7.56 -11.08 -3.20
C SER A 434 -7.83 -12.17 -4.23
N VAL A 435 -7.49 -11.93 -5.50
CA VAL A 435 -7.61 -12.96 -6.56
C VAL A 435 -6.81 -14.23 -6.22
N ASN A 436 -5.76 -14.10 -5.41
CA ASN A 436 -4.92 -15.21 -4.97
C ASN A 436 -5.48 -15.94 -3.73
N GLY A 437 -6.65 -15.54 -3.20
CA GLY A 437 -7.30 -16.17 -2.04
C GLY A 437 -6.84 -15.64 -0.67
N GLU A 438 -6.13 -14.51 -0.62
CA GLU A 438 -5.80 -13.87 0.65
C GLU A 438 -7.03 -13.14 1.20
N VAL A 439 -7.49 -13.50 2.39
CA VAL A 439 -8.62 -12.83 3.04
C VAL A 439 -8.21 -11.44 3.50
N LEU A 440 -8.86 -10.42 2.93
CA LEU A 440 -8.67 -9.01 3.25
C LEU A 440 -9.61 -8.55 4.38
N GLY A 441 -10.77 -9.20 4.51
CA GLY A 441 -11.68 -8.96 5.62
C GLY A 441 -12.99 -9.73 5.51
N THR A 442 -13.48 -10.20 6.65
CA THR A 442 -14.78 -10.85 6.77
C THR A 442 -15.72 -10.00 7.62
N TYR A 443 -16.94 -9.81 7.12
CA TYR A 443 -17.92 -8.88 7.68
C TYR A 443 -19.27 -9.56 7.85
N HIS A 444 -19.93 -9.21 8.94
CA HIS A 444 -21.21 -9.77 9.33
C HIS A 444 -22.22 -8.67 9.63
N TYR A 445 -23.39 -8.78 9.01
CA TYR A 445 -24.51 -7.89 9.26
C TYR A 445 -25.79 -8.68 9.47
N ARG A 446 -26.52 -8.31 10.54
CA ARG A 446 -27.84 -8.86 10.86
C ARG A 446 -28.82 -7.74 11.07
N VAL A 447 -30.01 -7.91 10.52
CA VAL A 447 -31.13 -6.99 10.65
C VAL A 447 -32.35 -7.74 11.17
N THR A 448 -33.11 -7.08 12.04
CA THR A 448 -34.42 -7.55 12.50
C THR A 448 -35.39 -6.39 12.49
N THR A 449 -36.66 -6.65 12.18
CA THR A 449 -37.71 -5.65 12.25
C THR A 449 -38.15 -5.40 13.70
N ASP A 450 -38.39 -4.15 14.06
CA ASP A 450 -38.97 -3.76 15.36
C ASP A 450 -40.47 -4.09 15.44
N ARG A 451 -41.11 -4.34 14.30
CA ARG A 451 -42.56 -4.56 14.20
C ARG A 451 -42.88 -5.88 13.52
N GLN A 452 -43.81 -6.61 14.14
CA GLN A 452 -44.27 -7.92 13.71
C GLN A 452 -44.90 -7.90 12.32
N GLY A 453 -44.71 -8.99 11.57
CA GLY A 453 -45.24 -9.12 10.22
C GLY A 453 -44.55 -8.18 9.23
N ARG A 454 -43.23 -7.96 9.34
CA ARG A 454 -42.45 -7.21 8.35
C ARG A 454 -41.16 -7.92 8.01
N TYR A 455 -40.63 -7.62 6.83
CA TYR A 455 -39.39 -8.18 6.30
C TYR A 455 -38.19 -7.35 6.74
N GLY A 456 -37.06 -8.00 6.98
CA GLY A 456 -35.76 -7.35 7.23
C GLY A 456 -35.17 -6.63 6.02
N GLY A 457 -35.84 -6.66 4.86
CA GLY A 457 -35.36 -6.09 3.61
C GLY A 457 -34.60 -7.10 2.74
N ILE A 458 -34.04 -6.64 1.63
CA ILE A 458 -33.14 -7.46 0.79
C ILE A 458 -31.76 -7.37 1.41
N VAL A 459 -31.40 -8.37 2.22
CA VAL A 459 -30.14 -8.38 2.97
C VAL A 459 -28.97 -8.91 2.14
N ALA A 460 -29.28 -9.70 1.12
CA ALA A 460 -28.30 -10.14 0.14
C ALA A 460 -27.72 -8.91 -0.58
N THR A 461 -26.40 -8.75 -0.48
CA THR A 461 -25.63 -7.56 -0.88
C THR A 461 -25.93 -6.27 -0.12
N ALA A 462 -26.50 -6.34 1.09
CA ALA A 462 -26.70 -5.15 1.94
C ALA A 462 -25.36 -4.48 2.28
N ILE A 463 -24.29 -5.24 2.49
CA ILE A 463 -22.94 -4.70 2.66
C ILE A 463 -22.39 -4.30 1.27
N GLN A 464 -22.76 -3.12 0.76
CA GLN A 464 -22.31 -2.67 -0.57
C GLN A 464 -20.80 -2.49 -0.64
N VAL A 465 -20.22 -1.87 0.38
CA VAL A 465 -18.79 -1.58 0.44
C VAL A 465 -18.34 -1.69 1.87
N MET A 466 -17.15 -2.26 2.08
CA MET A 466 -16.45 -2.24 3.35
C MET A 466 -14.95 -2.20 3.08
N ASN A 467 -14.29 -1.09 3.39
CA ASN A 467 -12.88 -0.94 3.09
C ASN A 467 -12.03 -1.79 4.04
N PRO A 468 -11.19 -2.72 3.55
CA PRO A 468 -10.35 -3.55 4.41
C PRO A 468 -9.27 -2.75 5.17
N TYR A 469 -8.86 -1.58 4.69
CA TYR A 469 -7.89 -0.71 5.33
C TYR A 469 -8.49 0.09 6.51
N SER A 470 -9.68 0.68 6.33
CA SER A 470 -10.32 1.50 7.38
C SER A 470 -11.40 0.78 8.20
N GLN A 471 -11.88 -0.37 7.72
CA GLN A 471 -13.02 -1.08 8.29
C GLN A 471 -14.31 -0.23 8.29
N ILE A 472 -14.41 0.74 7.36
CA ILE A 472 -15.56 1.62 7.17
C ILE A 472 -16.22 1.32 5.82
N GLY A 473 -17.54 1.42 5.79
CA GLY A 473 -18.30 1.09 4.59
C GLY A 473 -19.71 1.65 4.54
N ILE A 474 -20.49 1.14 3.58
CA ILE A 474 -21.92 1.42 3.41
C ILE A 474 -22.68 0.10 3.54
N ILE A 475 -23.69 0.12 4.39
CA ILE A 475 -24.80 -0.83 4.33
C ILE A 475 -25.94 -0.14 3.59
N ASP A 476 -26.42 -0.74 2.51
CA ASP A 476 -27.61 -0.29 1.78
C ASP A 476 -28.73 -1.30 1.95
N GLU A 477 -29.66 -0.98 2.84
CA GLU A 477 -30.86 -1.75 3.05
C GLU A 477 -31.99 -1.15 2.22
N VAL A 478 -32.55 -1.97 1.33
CA VAL A 478 -33.88 -1.70 0.81
C VAL A 478 -34.87 -2.13 1.89
N LEU A 479 -35.19 -1.22 2.83
CA LEU A 479 -36.16 -1.45 3.92
C LEU A 479 -37.58 -1.68 3.37
N ALA A 480 -37.89 -2.87 2.89
CA ALA A 480 -39.18 -3.22 2.32
C ALA A 480 -40.25 -3.40 3.41
N TYR A 481 -40.89 -2.31 3.84
CA TYR A 481 -42.05 -2.42 4.71
C TYR A 481 -43.18 -3.24 4.05
N ASN A 482 -43.72 -4.22 4.79
CA ASN A 482 -44.77 -5.15 4.39
C ASN A 482 -46.18 -4.53 4.25
N SER A 483 -46.57 -4.26 3.01
CA SER A 483 -47.74 -4.87 2.37
C SER A 483 -47.45 -4.81 0.87
N ALA A 484 -48.06 -5.64 0.04
CA ALA A 484 -47.91 -5.57 -1.43
C ALA A 484 -48.14 -4.14 -2.02
N ASN A 485 -48.64 -3.19 -1.21
CA ASN A 485 -49.07 -1.86 -1.59
C ASN A 485 -48.25 -0.69 -0.98
N ASN A 486 -47.26 -0.90 -0.08
CA ASN A 486 -46.54 0.25 0.52
C ASN A 486 -45.07 -0.03 0.97
N PRO A 487 -44.16 -0.35 0.04
CA PRO A 487 -42.74 -0.53 0.33
C PRO A 487 -42.06 0.77 0.76
N VAL A 488 -41.09 0.68 1.68
CA VAL A 488 -40.20 1.79 2.05
C VAL A 488 -38.85 1.61 1.34
N TYR A 489 -38.20 2.73 1.04
CA TYR A 489 -37.01 2.81 0.20
C TYR A 489 -36.00 3.81 0.80
N GLY A 490 -34.71 3.64 0.46
CA GLY A 490 -33.65 4.61 0.74
C GLY A 490 -33.06 4.52 2.15
N PHE A 491 -32.74 3.32 2.64
CA PHE A 491 -32.20 3.11 3.99
C PHE A 491 -30.71 2.70 3.96
N ALA A 492 -29.90 3.53 3.33
CA ALA A 492 -28.46 3.34 3.34
C ALA A 492 -27.81 4.09 4.52
N ARG A 493 -26.75 3.49 5.07
CA ARG A 493 -26.00 4.00 6.23
C ARG A 493 -24.51 3.81 6.03
N THR A 494 -23.70 4.74 6.51
CA THR A 494 -22.29 4.42 6.78
C THR A 494 -22.20 3.50 7.99
N CYS A 495 -21.19 2.64 8.01
CA CYS A 495 -20.97 1.69 9.10
C CYS A 495 -19.47 1.49 9.37
N ARG A 496 -19.16 0.88 10.52
CA ARG A 496 -17.83 0.47 10.94
C ARG A 496 -17.86 -0.99 11.37
N ALA A 497 -16.84 -1.76 11.00
CA ALA A 497 -16.63 -3.10 11.52
C ALA A 497 -15.87 -3.06 12.85
N ILE A 498 -16.32 -3.82 13.85
CA ILE A 498 -15.68 -3.97 15.17
C ILE A 498 -15.38 -5.44 15.42
#